data_AF-A0A495W106-F1
#
_entry.id   AF-A0A495W106-F1
#
_cell.length_a   1.000
_cell.length_b   1.000
_cell.length_c   1.000
_cell.angle_alpha   90.00
_cell.angle_beta   90.00
_cell.angle_gamma   90.00
#
_symmetry.space_group_name_H-M   'P 1'
#
loop_
_entity.id
_entity.type
_entity.pdbx_description
1 polymer ?
#
loop_
_entity_poly.entity_id
_entity_poly.type
_entity_poly.pdbx_seq_one_letter_code
_entity_poly.pdbx_strand_id
1 'polypeptide(L)'
;MNDLLVLVPGEAARRMKEGGQWGQITFRVSDPDNVGAVIAVSDGFNPVMPTPLHSANHFLSAGDARGQHRWYRAAPALHLLWWHARNTGREISLKAFKENVFGRWLNPSAVEDYVALTVSAEAPAEFPDINIPEMVAWYVIPAAARPVAIDVVSAEHGFPQLAGHWPVAHLEEKSVMLVGVGSIGGAGAHALASYGVGRIVLVDPDRLLSHNVVRHVSSVKHVGRLKVDAVKQELAEAWPATHVDTLPVDVIAAAHLIRPRLRDVGVVLCTADGVAARRVVSHLARRARD
;
A
#
# COMPACT_ATOMS: atom_id res chain seq x y z
N MET A 1 3.76 -24.05 -6.93
CA MET A 1 2.54 -23.21 -6.91
C MET A 1 1.95 -22.97 -5.51
N ASN A 2 2.64 -23.27 -4.40
CA ASN A 2 2.11 -22.97 -3.05
C ASN A 2 2.15 -21.47 -2.68
N ASP A 3 2.83 -20.64 -3.48
CA ASP A 3 3.03 -19.21 -3.20
C ASP A 3 2.47 -18.29 -4.30
N LEU A 4 1.47 -18.75 -5.05
CA LEU A 4 0.85 -17.91 -6.08
C LEU A 4 0.25 -16.64 -5.44
N LEU A 5 0.59 -15.47 -5.99
CA LEU A 5 -0.09 -14.21 -5.71
C LEU A 5 -1.05 -13.87 -6.84
N VAL A 6 -2.30 -13.56 -6.50
CA VAL A 6 -3.33 -13.12 -7.42
C VAL A 6 -3.58 -11.63 -7.27
N LEU A 7 -3.28 -10.88 -8.32
CA LEU A 7 -3.61 -9.46 -8.43
C LEU A 7 -5.00 -9.31 -9.06
N VAL A 8 -5.86 -8.54 -8.42
CA VAL A 8 -7.20 -8.22 -8.94
C VAL A 8 -7.28 -6.71 -9.15
N PRO A 9 -7.35 -6.22 -10.40
CA PRO A 9 -7.57 -4.80 -10.65
C PRO A 9 -8.83 -4.30 -9.94
N GLY A 10 -8.81 -3.07 -9.41
CA GLY A 10 -9.95 -2.48 -8.69
C GLY A 10 -11.25 -2.51 -9.50
N GLU A 11 -11.17 -2.31 -10.82
CA GLU A 11 -12.33 -2.44 -11.71
C GLU A 11 -12.88 -3.87 -11.77
N ALA A 12 -12.01 -4.88 -11.84
CA ALA A 12 -12.40 -6.28 -11.80
C ALA A 12 -13.07 -6.62 -10.47
N ALA A 13 -12.47 -6.18 -9.36
CA ALA A 13 -13.03 -6.39 -8.03
C ALA A 13 -14.41 -5.75 -7.88
N ARG A 14 -14.55 -4.50 -8.33
CA ARG A 14 -15.83 -3.78 -8.32
C ARG A 14 -16.90 -4.50 -9.13
N ARG A 15 -16.58 -4.95 -10.35
CA ARG A 15 -17.52 -5.72 -11.19
C ARG A 15 -17.99 -7.03 -10.53
N MET A 16 -17.11 -7.74 -9.82
CA MET A 16 -17.52 -8.94 -9.06
C MET A 16 -18.37 -8.59 -7.83
N LYS A 17 -18.06 -7.47 -7.15
CA LYS A 17 -18.81 -6.97 -5.99
C LYS A 17 -20.18 -6.40 -6.34
N GLU A 18 -20.37 -5.89 -7.55
CA GLU A 18 -21.65 -5.36 -8.04
C GLU A 18 -22.41 -6.36 -8.93
N GLY A 19 -21.71 -7.39 -9.42
CA GLY A 19 -22.27 -8.42 -10.27
C GLY A 19 -23.07 -9.49 -9.52
N GLY A 20 -23.49 -10.50 -10.26
CA GLY A 20 -24.30 -11.63 -9.84
C GLY A 20 -23.60 -12.60 -8.89
N GLN A 21 -23.94 -13.89 -9.04
CA GLN A 21 -23.51 -14.93 -8.09
C GLN A 21 -22.23 -15.65 -8.48
N TRP A 22 -21.83 -15.63 -9.74
CA TRP A 22 -20.65 -16.34 -10.23
C TRP A 22 -20.27 -15.80 -11.61
N GLY A 23 -19.05 -16.08 -12.07
CA GLY A 23 -18.67 -15.81 -13.44
C GLY A 23 -17.29 -16.35 -13.80
N GLN A 24 -16.80 -15.96 -14.98
CA GLN A 24 -15.51 -16.41 -15.49
C GLN A 24 -14.48 -15.30 -15.34
N ILE A 25 -13.23 -15.70 -15.10
CA ILE A 25 -12.09 -14.79 -15.14
C ILE A 25 -11.02 -15.37 -16.04
N THR A 26 -10.34 -14.46 -16.74
CA THR A 26 -9.12 -14.77 -17.49
C THR A 26 -7.95 -14.26 -16.68
N PHE A 27 -6.98 -15.13 -16.43
CA PHE A 27 -5.73 -14.77 -15.77
C PHE A 27 -4.64 -14.54 -16.79
N ARG A 28 -3.73 -13.63 -16.46
CA ARG A 28 -2.39 -13.63 -17.03
C ARG A 28 -1.40 -13.99 -15.94
N VAL A 29 -0.51 -14.93 -16.20
CA VAL A 29 0.40 -15.47 -15.17
C VAL A 29 1.85 -15.43 -15.63
N SER A 30 2.73 -15.14 -14.68
CA SER A 30 4.16 -15.42 -14.77
C SER A 30 4.46 -16.59 -13.84
N ASP A 31 4.69 -17.77 -14.42
CA ASP A 31 5.10 -18.95 -13.64
C ASP A 31 6.46 -18.74 -12.93
N PRO A 32 7.47 -18.08 -13.55
CA PRO A 32 8.73 -17.78 -12.86
C PRO A 32 8.56 -16.94 -11.59
N ASP A 33 7.66 -15.94 -11.64
CA ASP A 33 7.41 -15.04 -10.51
C ASP A 33 6.36 -15.59 -9.53
N ASN A 34 5.64 -16.65 -9.89
CA ASN A 34 4.43 -17.12 -9.20
C ASN A 34 3.41 -15.99 -8.95
N VAL A 35 3.19 -15.14 -9.95
CA VAL A 35 2.19 -14.06 -9.87
C VAL A 35 1.21 -14.17 -11.03
N GLY A 36 -0.08 -14.09 -10.73
CA GLY A 36 -1.16 -13.98 -11.70
C GLY A 36 -1.95 -12.70 -11.52
N ALA A 37 -2.52 -12.17 -12.61
CA ALA A 37 -3.44 -11.04 -12.56
C ALA A 37 -4.72 -11.33 -13.34
N VAL A 38 -5.85 -10.89 -12.81
CA VAL A 38 -7.12 -10.90 -13.53
C VAL A 38 -7.06 -9.85 -14.63
N ILE A 39 -7.23 -10.27 -15.88
CA ILE A 39 -7.20 -9.37 -17.06
C ILE A 39 -8.56 -9.22 -17.74
N ALA A 40 -9.53 -10.08 -17.39
CA ALA A 40 -10.91 -9.96 -17.84
C ALA A 40 -11.87 -10.73 -16.93
N VAL A 41 -13.12 -10.26 -16.85
CA VAL A 41 -14.16 -10.79 -15.97
C VAL A 41 -15.50 -10.84 -16.71
N SER A 42 -16.27 -11.92 -16.55
CA SER A 42 -17.70 -11.96 -16.87
C SER A 42 -18.55 -12.14 -15.62
N ASP A 43 -19.83 -11.82 -15.73
CA ASP A 43 -20.86 -12.22 -14.77
C ASP A 43 -21.78 -13.27 -15.42
N GLY A 44 -21.79 -14.49 -14.88
CA GLY A 44 -22.42 -15.65 -15.47
C GLY A 44 -21.97 -15.91 -16.92
N PHE A 45 -22.94 -15.92 -17.83
CA PHE A 45 -22.72 -16.12 -19.27
C PHE A 45 -22.57 -14.81 -20.06
N ASN A 46 -22.54 -13.66 -19.38
CA ASN A 46 -22.31 -12.40 -20.07
C ASN A 46 -20.92 -12.38 -20.72
N PRO A 47 -20.71 -11.54 -21.75
CA PRO A 47 -19.40 -11.40 -22.38
C PRO A 47 -18.31 -11.11 -21.35
N VAL A 48 -17.15 -11.74 -21.53
CA VAL A 48 -15.96 -11.48 -20.72
C VAL A 48 -15.42 -10.10 -21.06
N MET A 49 -15.44 -9.19 -20.09
CA MET A 49 -15.05 -7.80 -20.26
C MET A 49 -13.62 -7.58 -19.78
N PRO A 50 -12.74 -6.93 -20.58
CA PRO A 50 -11.38 -6.62 -20.17
C PRO A 50 -11.31 -5.76 -18.91
N THR A 51 -10.27 -6.00 -18.11
CA THR A 51 -9.90 -5.25 -16.90
C THR A 51 -8.38 -5.12 -16.88
N PRO A 52 -7.79 -4.21 -17.67
CA PRO A 52 -6.35 -4.11 -17.80
C PRO A 52 -5.69 -3.71 -16.48
N LEU A 53 -4.47 -4.18 -16.25
CA LEU A 53 -3.61 -3.65 -15.19
C LEU A 53 -3.28 -2.18 -15.51
N HIS A 54 -3.18 -1.34 -14.47
CA HIS A 54 -3.05 0.11 -14.62
C HIS A 54 -1.80 0.58 -15.41
N SER A 55 -0.74 -0.23 -15.47
CA SER A 55 0.49 0.09 -16.20
C SER A 55 0.64 -0.77 -17.45
N ALA A 56 0.78 -0.13 -18.62
CA ALA A 56 1.07 -0.82 -19.88
C ALA A 56 2.38 -1.62 -19.83
N ASN A 57 3.34 -1.16 -19.01
CA ASN A 57 4.65 -1.79 -18.83
C ASN A 57 4.71 -2.72 -17.61
N HIS A 58 3.57 -3.20 -17.11
CA HIS A 58 3.56 -4.19 -16.03
C HIS A 58 4.26 -5.48 -16.50
N PHE A 59 5.10 -6.09 -15.66
CA PHE A 59 5.89 -7.27 -16.04
C PHE A 59 5.01 -8.44 -16.52
N LEU A 60 3.84 -8.61 -15.89
CA LEU A 60 2.83 -9.59 -16.34
C LEU A 60 2.33 -9.37 -17.75
N SER A 61 2.53 -8.22 -18.40
CA SER A 61 2.15 -8.03 -19.81
C SER A 61 2.79 -9.05 -20.76
N ALA A 62 3.94 -9.62 -20.39
CA ALA A 62 4.61 -10.69 -21.14
C ALA A 62 4.21 -12.11 -20.73
N GLY A 63 3.34 -12.26 -19.72
CA GLY A 63 2.91 -13.56 -19.19
C GLY A 63 1.85 -14.25 -20.03
N ASP A 64 1.64 -15.54 -19.76
CA ASP A 64 0.68 -16.38 -20.48
C ASP A 64 -0.75 -16.09 -20.03
N ALA A 65 -1.66 -15.94 -21.00
CA ALA A 65 -3.08 -15.83 -20.72
C ALA A 65 -3.69 -17.22 -20.53
N ARG A 66 -4.25 -17.49 -19.34
CA ARG A 66 -4.96 -18.71 -19.01
C ARG A 66 -6.45 -18.40 -18.81
N GLY A 67 -7.28 -19.03 -19.64
CA GLY A 67 -8.73 -19.02 -19.47
C GLY A 67 -9.17 -20.02 -18.40
N GLN A 68 -10.48 -20.19 -18.24
CA GLN A 68 -11.11 -21.24 -17.43
C GLN A 68 -11.14 -21.04 -15.90
N HIS A 69 -10.67 -19.90 -15.41
CA HIS A 69 -10.77 -19.55 -13.99
C HIS A 69 -12.14 -18.94 -13.64
N ARG A 70 -12.48 -18.85 -12.35
CA ARG A 70 -13.83 -18.48 -11.90
C ARG A 70 -13.84 -17.49 -10.75
N TRP A 71 -14.95 -16.80 -10.60
CA TRP A 71 -15.28 -16.14 -9.34
C TRP A 71 -16.68 -16.54 -8.89
N TYR A 72 -16.92 -16.49 -7.57
CA TYR A 72 -18.18 -16.84 -6.93
C TYR A 72 -18.54 -15.84 -5.84
N ARG A 73 -19.83 -15.63 -5.61
CA ARG A 73 -20.32 -15.17 -4.31
C ARG A 73 -20.19 -16.31 -3.33
N ALA A 74 -19.86 -15.98 -2.09
CA ALA A 74 -19.66 -16.97 -1.05
C ALA A 74 -20.28 -16.55 0.28
N ALA A 75 -20.62 -17.55 1.08
CA ALA A 75 -20.95 -17.35 2.48
C ALA A 75 -19.72 -16.83 3.25
N PRO A 76 -19.91 -15.93 4.24
CA PRO A 76 -18.84 -15.45 5.11
C PRO A 76 -17.98 -16.56 5.74
N ALA A 77 -18.60 -17.68 6.09
CA ALA A 77 -17.91 -18.85 6.64
C ALA A 77 -16.77 -19.37 5.74
N LEU A 78 -16.88 -19.25 4.40
CA LEU A 78 -15.80 -19.66 3.50
C LEU A 78 -14.57 -18.76 3.63
N HIS A 79 -14.77 -17.46 3.84
CA HIS A 79 -13.67 -16.51 4.03
C HIS A 79 -13.00 -16.70 5.39
N LEU A 80 -13.75 -17.11 6.42
CA LEU A 80 -13.16 -17.57 7.69
C LEU A 80 -12.31 -18.84 7.51
N LEU A 81 -12.81 -19.82 6.74
CA LEU A 81 -12.02 -21.01 6.40
C LEU A 81 -10.75 -20.66 5.62
N TRP A 82 -10.82 -19.69 4.71
CA TRP A 82 -9.65 -19.18 3.99
C TRP A 82 -8.60 -18.63 4.96
N TRP A 83 -9.03 -17.80 5.90
CA TRP A 83 -8.16 -17.18 6.90
C TRP A 83 -7.46 -18.23 7.77
N HIS A 84 -8.23 -19.21 8.28
CA HIS A 84 -7.67 -20.32 9.05
C HIS A 84 -6.69 -21.17 8.24
N ALA A 85 -7.08 -21.55 7.02
CA ALA A 85 -6.26 -22.37 6.13
C ALA A 85 -4.92 -21.67 5.82
N ARG A 86 -4.97 -20.36 5.53
CA ARG A 86 -3.79 -19.53 5.24
C ARG A 86 -2.84 -19.45 6.44
N ASN A 87 -3.37 -19.22 7.63
CA ASN A 87 -2.56 -19.07 8.85
C ASN A 87 -2.00 -20.39 9.38
N THR A 88 -2.59 -21.52 8.98
CA THR A 88 -2.14 -22.86 9.40
C THR A 88 -1.39 -23.64 8.32
N GLY A 89 -1.27 -23.08 7.11
CA GLY A 89 -0.69 -23.77 5.95
C GLY A 89 -1.49 -25.01 5.54
N ARG A 90 -2.81 -25.03 5.82
CA ARG A 90 -3.71 -26.15 5.51
C ARG A 90 -4.57 -25.86 4.29
N GLU A 91 -5.22 -26.90 3.79
CA GLU A 91 -6.23 -26.83 2.75
C GLU A 91 -7.59 -27.23 3.30
N ILE A 92 -8.66 -26.84 2.62
CA ILE A 92 -10.02 -27.28 2.96
C ILE A 92 -10.51 -28.31 1.94
N SER A 93 -11.42 -29.17 2.35
CA SER A 93 -12.02 -30.14 1.42
C SER A 93 -12.79 -29.43 0.30
N LEU A 94 -12.80 -30.00 -0.90
CA LEU A 94 -13.58 -29.48 -2.02
C LEU A 94 -15.08 -29.40 -1.67
N LYS A 95 -15.57 -30.34 -0.87
CA LYS A 95 -16.95 -30.35 -0.36
C LYS A 95 -17.25 -29.08 0.44
N ALA A 96 -16.40 -28.75 1.41
CA ALA A 96 -16.55 -27.55 2.24
C ALA A 96 -16.50 -26.27 1.40
N PHE A 97 -15.61 -26.20 0.40
CA PHE A 97 -15.58 -25.08 -0.54
C PHE A 97 -16.90 -24.95 -1.31
N LYS A 98 -17.36 -26.05 -1.92
CA LYS A 98 -18.56 -26.10 -2.76
C LYS A 98 -19.84 -25.72 -2.00
N GLU A 99 -19.97 -26.18 -0.76
CA GLU A 99 -21.16 -25.91 0.07
C GLU A 99 -21.33 -24.43 0.42
N ASN A 100 -20.28 -23.62 0.29
CA ASN A 100 -20.29 -22.21 0.66
C ASN A 100 -20.18 -21.24 -0.53
N VAL A 101 -20.14 -21.73 -1.78
CA VAL A 101 -20.19 -20.87 -2.97
C VAL A 101 -21.59 -20.89 -3.59
N PHE A 102 -22.00 -19.76 -4.15
CA PHE A 102 -23.29 -19.57 -4.79
C PHE A 102 -23.18 -19.57 -6.32
N GLY A 103 -24.31 -19.74 -7.00
CA GLY A 103 -24.37 -19.77 -8.46
C GLY A 103 -23.97 -21.12 -9.06
N ARG A 104 -23.51 -21.10 -10.32
CA ARG A 104 -23.21 -22.33 -11.07
C ARG A 104 -21.85 -22.88 -10.65
N TRP A 105 -21.86 -24.04 -9.99
CA TRP A 105 -20.66 -24.80 -9.70
C TRP A 105 -20.08 -25.49 -10.93
N LEU A 106 -18.77 -25.40 -11.12
CA LEU A 106 -18.01 -26.18 -12.09
C LEU A 106 -17.08 -27.13 -11.33
N ASN A 107 -17.28 -28.43 -11.48
CA ASN A 107 -16.38 -29.41 -10.86
C ASN A 107 -14.97 -29.27 -11.47
N PRO A 108 -13.90 -29.17 -10.67
CA PRO A 108 -12.55 -29.39 -11.18
C PRO A 108 -12.48 -30.80 -11.78
N SER A 109 -11.99 -30.90 -13.02
CA SER A 109 -11.80 -32.21 -13.66
C SER A 109 -10.49 -32.82 -13.17
N ALA A 110 -10.27 -34.12 -13.40
CA ALA A 110 -8.99 -34.77 -13.06
C ALA A 110 -7.76 -34.19 -13.79
N VAL A 111 -7.97 -33.28 -14.76
CA VAL A 111 -6.95 -32.73 -15.66
C VAL A 111 -6.83 -31.20 -15.56
N GLU A 112 -7.79 -30.51 -14.93
CA GLU A 112 -7.83 -29.04 -14.88
C GLU A 112 -8.12 -28.50 -13.48
N ASP A 113 -7.05 -28.07 -12.80
CA ASP A 113 -7.08 -27.22 -11.62
C ASP A 113 -7.34 -25.76 -12.03
N TYR A 114 -7.92 -24.95 -11.15
CA TYR A 114 -8.19 -23.55 -11.47
C TYR A 114 -8.13 -22.61 -10.26
N VAL A 115 -7.80 -21.35 -10.52
CA VAL A 115 -7.97 -20.27 -9.55
C VAL A 115 -9.45 -19.88 -9.44
N ALA A 116 -9.96 -19.87 -8.21
CA ALA A 116 -11.28 -19.36 -7.87
C ALA A 116 -11.15 -18.12 -6.98
N LEU A 117 -11.80 -17.03 -7.35
CA LEU A 117 -12.02 -15.89 -6.46
C LEU A 117 -13.35 -16.05 -5.74
N THR A 118 -13.43 -15.72 -4.47
CA THR A 118 -14.70 -15.66 -3.74
C THR A 118 -14.93 -14.28 -3.18
N VAL A 119 -16.17 -13.81 -3.26
CA VAL A 119 -16.60 -12.49 -2.78
C VAL A 119 -17.69 -12.66 -1.74
N SER A 120 -17.48 -12.08 -0.57
CA SER A 120 -18.44 -12.05 0.53
C SER A 120 -18.37 -10.66 1.17
N ALA A 121 -19.37 -9.83 0.90
CA ALA A 121 -19.40 -8.44 1.39
C ALA A 121 -19.68 -8.38 2.90
N GLU A 122 -20.34 -9.40 3.42
CA GLU A 122 -20.75 -9.50 4.82
C GLU A 122 -19.63 -10.02 5.72
N ALA A 123 -18.60 -10.67 5.15
CA ALA A 123 -17.55 -11.34 5.93
C ALA A 123 -16.78 -10.43 6.92
N PRO A 124 -16.35 -9.19 6.56
CA PRO A 124 -15.67 -8.33 7.52
C PRO A 124 -16.55 -7.93 8.70
N ALA A 125 -17.86 -7.75 8.46
CA ALA A 125 -18.81 -7.33 9.49
C ALA A 125 -19.22 -8.49 10.41
N GLU A 126 -19.29 -9.71 9.87
CA GLU A 126 -19.62 -10.92 10.64
C GLU A 126 -18.48 -11.35 11.57
N PHE A 127 -17.22 -11.06 11.20
CA PHE A 127 -16.03 -11.44 11.97
C PHE A 127 -15.15 -10.23 12.30
N PRO A 128 -15.63 -9.26 13.11
CA PRO A 128 -14.96 -7.97 13.32
C PRO A 128 -13.61 -8.07 14.05
N ASP A 129 -13.41 -9.13 14.84
CA ASP A 129 -12.17 -9.36 15.60
C ASP A 129 -11.02 -9.90 14.74
N ILE A 130 -11.30 -10.26 13.48
CA ILE A 130 -10.37 -10.88 12.55
C ILE A 130 -10.37 -10.09 11.26
N ASN A 131 -9.18 -9.77 10.71
CA ASN A 131 -9.10 -9.11 9.41
C ASN A 131 -9.41 -10.10 8.27
N ILE A 132 -10.71 -10.26 7.97
CA ILE A 132 -11.21 -11.11 6.90
C ILE A 132 -11.54 -10.24 5.68
N PRO A 133 -10.85 -10.43 4.54
CA PRO A 133 -11.12 -9.66 3.32
C PRO A 133 -12.48 -10.00 2.71
N GLU A 134 -13.14 -9.02 2.09
CA GLU A 134 -14.35 -9.24 1.28
C GLU A 134 -14.10 -10.09 0.04
N MET A 135 -12.85 -10.20 -0.41
CA MET A 135 -12.45 -10.95 -1.59
C MET A 135 -11.22 -11.79 -1.27
N VAL A 136 -11.30 -13.08 -1.55
CA VAL A 136 -10.18 -14.01 -1.34
C VAL A 136 -9.95 -14.89 -2.56
N ALA A 137 -8.75 -15.47 -2.68
CA ALA A 137 -8.36 -16.34 -3.78
C ALA A 137 -8.09 -17.77 -3.32
N TRP A 138 -8.40 -18.73 -4.18
CA TRP A 138 -8.23 -20.15 -3.94
C TRP A 138 -7.62 -20.82 -5.17
N TYR A 139 -6.82 -21.87 -4.93
CA TYR A 139 -6.42 -22.83 -5.95
C TYR A 139 -7.25 -24.09 -5.73
N VAL A 140 -8.16 -24.36 -6.66
CA VAL A 140 -9.14 -25.45 -6.55
C VAL A 140 -8.64 -26.64 -7.37
N ILE A 141 -8.51 -27.77 -6.68
CA ILE A 141 -8.09 -29.06 -7.24
C ILE A 141 -9.17 -30.11 -6.94
N PRO A 142 -9.19 -31.28 -7.61
CA PRO A 142 -10.23 -32.30 -7.40
C PRO A 142 -10.44 -32.75 -5.95
N ALA A 143 -9.41 -32.71 -5.11
CA ALA A 143 -9.50 -33.14 -3.72
C ALA A 143 -9.77 -32.00 -2.72
N ALA A 144 -9.40 -30.76 -3.04
CA ALA A 144 -9.28 -29.69 -2.06
C ALA A 144 -9.38 -28.28 -2.67
N ALA A 145 -9.54 -27.28 -1.82
CA ALA A 145 -9.29 -25.88 -2.15
C ALA A 145 -8.20 -25.33 -1.23
N ARG A 146 -7.16 -24.77 -1.83
CA ARG A 146 -6.01 -24.18 -1.13
C ARG A 146 -6.14 -22.66 -1.11
N PRO A 147 -5.91 -21.98 0.03
CA PRO A 147 -5.90 -20.53 0.06
C PRO A 147 -4.71 -19.98 -0.75
N VAL A 148 -4.95 -18.93 -1.52
CA VAL A 148 -3.95 -18.27 -2.39
C VAL A 148 -3.79 -16.82 -1.94
N ALA A 149 -2.58 -16.26 -2.06
CA ALA A 149 -2.36 -14.84 -1.79
C ALA A 149 -3.13 -13.98 -2.80
N ILE A 150 -3.71 -12.89 -2.31
CA ILE A 150 -4.51 -11.98 -3.13
C ILE A 150 -4.21 -10.55 -2.73
N ASP A 151 -4.13 -9.69 -3.74
CA ASP A 151 -4.07 -8.24 -3.58
C ASP A 151 -5.05 -7.58 -4.57
N VAL A 152 -5.89 -6.68 -4.05
CA VAL A 152 -6.83 -5.90 -4.88
C VAL A 152 -6.14 -4.58 -5.22
N VAL A 153 -5.67 -4.48 -6.45
CA VAL A 153 -4.87 -3.35 -6.91
C VAL A 153 -5.75 -2.13 -7.08
N SER A 154 -5.59 -1.15 -6.19
CA SER A 154 -6.28 0.14 -6.28
C SER A 154 -5.84 0.93 -7.52
N ALA A 155 -6.80 1.60 -8.15
CA ALA A 155 -6.54 2.58 -9.20
C ALA A 155 -5.96 3.89 -8.65
N GLU A 156 -6.33 4.20 -7.41
CA GLU A 156 -5.95 5.43 -6.71
C GLU A 156 -4.84 5.14 -5.71
N HIS A 157 -3.86 6.05 -5.66
CA HIS A 157 -2.75 6.00 -4.73
C HIS A 157 -2.94 7.04 -3.63
N GLY A 158 -2.77 6.65 -2.37
CA GLY A 158 -2.90 7.56 -1.24
C GLY A 158 -3.13 6.86 0.10
N PHE A 159 -3.31 7.67 1.15
CA PHE A 159 -3.50 7.16 2.50
C PHE A 159 -4.68 6.19 2.70
N PRO A 160 -5.80 6.26 1.94
CA PRO A 160 -6.84 5.24 2.05
C PRO A 160 -6.34 3.81 1.78
N GLN A 161 -5.29 3.61 0.98
CA GLN A 161 -4.68 2.29 0.74
C GLN A 161 -4.00 1.71 1.98
N LEU A 162 -3.65 2.58 2.94
CA LEU A 162 -3.02 2.19 4.19
C LEU A 162 -4.05 1.89 5.29
N ALA A 163 -5.35 2.10 5.04
CA ALA A 163 -6.41 1.84 6.01
C ALA A 163 -6.37 0.39 6.49
N GLY A 164 -6.40 0.18 7.80
CA GLY A 164 -6.32 -1.15 8.42
C GLY A 164 -4.92 -1.80 8.40
N HIS A 165 -3.95 -1.22 7.68
CA HIS A 165 -2.58 -1.72 7.58
C HIS A 165 -1.55 -0.81 8.27
N TRP A 166 -1.89 0.48 8.41
CA TRP A 166 -1.01 1.50 8.97
C TRP A 166 -1.81 2.50 9.80
N PRO A 167 -1.27 3.01 10.92
CA PRO A 167 -2.00 3.90 11.81
C PRO A 167 -2.01 5.35 11.30
N VAL A 168 -2.46 5.58 10.06
CA VAL A 168 -2.47 6.93 9.44
C VAL A 168 -3.20 7.94 10.32
N ALA A 169 -4.42 7.64 10.77
CA ALA A 169 -5.22 8.54 11.60
C ALA A 169 -4.49 8.98 12.89
N HIS A 170 -3.67 8.10 13.47
CA HIS A 170 -2.86 8.45 14.62
C HIS A 170 -1.66 9.33 14.25
N LEU A 171 -1.03 9.07 13.10
CA LEU A 171 0.14 9.79 12.61
C LEU A 171 -0.21 11.18 12.06
N GLU A 172 -1.42 11.36 11.54
CA GLU A 172 -1.94 12.66 11.08
C GLU A 172 -2.00 13.68 12.22
N GLU A 173 -2.14 13.22 13.47
CA GLU A 173 -2.09 14.08 14.66
C GLU A 173 -0.66 14.37 15.14
N LYS A 174 0.36 13.75 14.53
CA LYS A 174 1.76 13.89 14.96
C LYS A 174 2.49 14.96 14.17
N SER A 175 3.45 15.56 14.86
CA SER A 175 4.31 16.59 14.33
C SER A 175 5.79 16.24 14.53
N VAL A 176 6.57 16.42 13.47
CA VAL A 176 8.01 16.12 13.46
C VAL A 176 8.78 17.35 13.00
N MET A 177 9.80 17.76 13.75
CA MET A 177 10.80 18.71 13.27
C MET A 177 12.01 17.96 12.73
N LEU A 178 12.44 18.32 11.52
CA LEU A 178 13.61 17.76 10.88
C LEU A 178 14.67 18.84 10.71
N VAL A 179 15.78 18.71 11.45
CA VAL A 179 16.89 19.67 11.46
C VAL A 179 18.02 19.14 10.59
N GLY A 180 18.23 19.80 9.46
CA GLY A 180 19.13 19.43 8.37
C GLY A 180 18.40 18.69 7.26
N VAL A 181 18.08 19.38 6.16
CA VAL A 181 17.36 18.85 4.98
C VAL A 181 18.36 18.55 3.87
N GLY A 182 19.44 17.83 4.22
CA GLY A 182 20.38 17.25 3.27
C GLY A 182 19.87 15.93 2.68
N SER A 183 20.77 15.05 2.23
CA SER A 183 20.42 13.74 1.67
C SER A 183 19.53 12.90 2.57
N ILE A 184 19.91 12.75 3.85
CA ILE A 184 19.18 11.94 4.82
C ILE A 184 17.89 12.66 5.22
N GLY A 185 17.98 13.97 5.49
CA GLY A 185 16.86 14.76 5.96
C GLY A 185 15.73 14.90 4.95
N GLY A 186 16.07 15.19 3.69
CA GLY A 186 15.09 15.26 2.60
C GLY A 186 14.39 13.91 2.39
N ALA A 187 15.14 12.80 2.40
CA ALA A 187 14.55 11.45 2.31
C ALA A 187 13.66 11.14 3.51
N GLY A 188 14.08 11.52 4.72
CA GLY A 188 13.28 11.38 5.93
C GLY A 188 11.97 12.17 5.86
N ALA A 189 12.00 13.40 5.32
CA ALA A 189 10.80 14.22 5.17
C ALA A 189 9.78 13.58 4.20
N HIS A 190 10.24 13.05 3.06
CA HIS A 190 9.40 12.30 2.12
C HIS A 190 8.83 11.03 2.74
N ALA A 191 9.62 10.28 3.50
CA ALA A 191 9.15 9.08 4.19
C ALA A 191 8.10 9.41 5.28
N LEU A 192 8.34 10.42 6.11
CA LEU A 192 7.38 10.84 7.14
C LEU A 192 6.05 11.27 6.51
N ALA A 193 6.10 12.03 5.41
CA ALA A 193 4.90 12.43 4.69
C ALA A 193 4.17 11.23 4.08
N SER A 194 4.87 10.28 3.44
CA SER A 194 4.24 9.08 2.87
C SER A 194 3.69 8.12 3.94
N TYR A 195 4.18 8.20 5.17
CA TYR A 195 3.62 7.49 6.33
C TYR A 195 2.41 8.18 6.97
N GLY A 196 2.00 9.35 6.48
CA GLY A 196 0.84 10.07 6.99
C GLY A 196 1.11 10.96 8.21
N VAL A 197 2.37 11.37 8.45
CA VAL A 197 2.65 12.38 9.49
C VAL A 197 2.01 13.70 9.10
N GLY A 198 1.11 14.23 9.94
CA GLY A 198 0.30 15.38 9.56
C GLY A 198 1.04 16.71 9.55
N ARG A 199 2.10 16.88 10.35
CA ARG A 199 2.92 18.11 10.33
C ARG A 199 4.42 17.85 10.32
N ILE A 200 5.11 18.49 9.38
CA ILE A 200 6.57 18.44 9.27
C ILE A 200 7.14 19.87 9.30
N VAL A 201 8.08 20.12 10.21
CA VAL A 201 8.83 21.39 10.28
C VAL A 201 10.24 21.16 9.76
N LEU A 202 10.59 21.78 8.64
CA LEU A 202 11.89 21.64 7.98
C LEU A 202 12.84 22.76 8.39
N VAL A 203 14.03 22.44 8.87
CA VAL A 203 15.05 23.43 9.27
C VAL A 203 16.35 23.18 8.52
N ASP A 204 16.74 24.07 7.62
CA ASP A 204 18.02 24.00 6.91
C ASP A 204 18.36 25.38 6.31
N PRO A 205 19.58 25.92 6.53
CA PRO A 205 19.95 27.24 6.01
C PRO A 205 20.30 27.24 4.51
N ASP A 206 20.58 26.09 3.93
CA ASP A 206 21.27 26.02 2.64
C ASP A 206 20.32 26.12 1.45
N ARG A 207 20.93 26.51 0.33
CA ARG A 207 20.36 26.31 -1.01
C ARG A 207 20.77 24.95 -1.57
N LEU A 208 19.95 24.41 -2.46
CA LEU A 208 20.29 23.25 -3.26
C LEU A 208 21.30 23.65 -4.33
N LEU A 209 22.51 23.07 -4.29
CA LEU A 209 23.55 23.30 -5.30
C LEU A 209 23.67 22.09 -6.23
N SER A 210 24.26 22.28 -7.41
CA SER A 210 24.39 21.26 -8.45
C SER A 210 25.03 19.96 -7.94
N HIS A 211 26.09 20.06 -7.12
CA HIS A 211 26.78 18.90 -6.57
C HIS A 211 25.96 18.14 -5.50
N ASN A 212 24.83 18.68 -5.03
CA ASN A 212 23.93 17.98 -4.11
C ASN A 212 22.98 17.04 -4.85
N VAL A 213 22.61 17.36 -6.08
CA VAL A 213 21.54 16.69 -6.86
C VAL A 213 21.75 15.16 -6.94
N VAL A 214 23.00 14.69 -7.03
CA VAL A 214 23.31 13.26 -7.12
C VAL A 214 22.89 12.42 -5.90
N ARG A 215 22.64 13.07 -4.75
CA ARG A 215 22.34 12.41 -3.49
C ARG A 215 21.21 13.06 -2.70
N HIS A 216 20.62 14.12 -3.22
CA HIS A 216 19.51 14.83 -2.59
C HIS A 216 18.22 14.39 -3.28
N VAL A 217 17.12 14.29 -2.52
CA VAL A 217 15.82 13.86 -3.04
C VAL A 217 15.29 14.80 -4.12
N SER A 218 15.54 16.10 -3.95
CA SER A 218 15.11 17.11 -4.89
C SER A 218 15.96 17.15 -6.16
N SER A 219 15.29 17.21 -7.31
CA SER A 219 15.93 17.13 -8.62
C SER A 219 16.55 18.45 -9.08
N VAL A 220 17.22 18.41 -10.24
CA VAL A 220 17.93 19.56 -10.84
C VAL A 220 17.03 20.79 -11.03
N LYS A 221 15.71 20.62 -11.16
CA LYS A 221 14.72 21.70 -11.30
C LYS A 221 14.71 22.68 -10.11
N HIS A 222 15.26 22.28 -8.97
CA HIS A 222 15.28 23.08 -7.74
C HIS A 222 16.65 23.68 -7.40
N VAL A 223 17.68 23.49 -8.25
CA VAL A 223 19.00 24.09 -8.03
C VAL A 223 18.86 25.61 -7.89
N GLY A 224 19.50 26.16 -6.85
CA GLY A 224 19.44 27.57 -6.47
C GLY A 224 18.35 27.91 -5.45
N ARG A 225 17.33 27.07 -5.24
CA ARG A 225 16.30 27.28 -4.20
C ARG A 225 16.80 26.88 -2.82
N LEU A 226 16.17 27.39 -1.77
CA LEU A 226 16.37 26.87 -0.42
C LEU A 226 15.94 25.39 -0.37
N LYS A 227 16.74 24.54 0.28
CA LYS A 227 16.46 23.10 0.37
C LYS A 227 15.09 22.84 1.01
N VAL A 228 14.79 23.57 2.09
CA VAL A 228 13.49 23.49 2.78
C VAL A 228 12.30 23.81 1.87
N ASP A 229 12.42 24.78 0.96
CA ASP A 229 11.35 25.17 0.06
C ASP A 229 11.20 24.20 -1.12
N ALA A 230 12.31 23.64 -1.60
CA ALA A 230 12.29 22.59 -2.62
C ALA A 230 11.53 21.35 -2.10
N VAL A 231 11.91 20.86 -0.92
CA VAL A 231 11.24 19.71 -0.30
C VAL A 231 9.79 20.02 0.05
N LYS A 232 9.49 21.20 0.61
CA LYS A 232 8.09 21.61 0.88
C LYS A 232 7.21 21.54 -0.38
N GLN A 233 7.71 22.04 -1.51
CA GLN A 233 6.95 21.97 -2.76
C GLN A 233 6.72 20.52 -3.20
N GLU A 234 7.75 19.68 -3.17
CA GLU A 234 7.64 18.26 -3.57
C GLU A 234 6.66 17.50 -2.66
N LEU A 235 6.67 17.76 -1.36
CA LEU A 235 5.73 17.16 -0.41
C LEU A 235 4.30 17.66 -0.65
N ALA A 236 4.10 18.93 -0.99
CA ALA A 236 2.76 19.44 -1.29
C ALA A 236 2.18 18.84 -2.59
N GLU A 237 3.04 18.54 -3.58
CA GLU A 237 2.67 17.87 -4.83
C GLU A 237 2.32 16.39 -4.59
N ALA A 238 3.09 15.69 -3.75
CA ALA A 238 2.91 14.25 -3.52
C ALA A 238 1.90 13.90 -2.42
N TRP A 239 1.89 14.68 -1.34
CA TRP A 239 1.18 14.39 -0.08
C TRP A 239 0.45 15.65 0.44
N PRO A 240 -0.61 16.11 -0.26
CA PRO A 240 -1.26 17.39 0.02
C PRO A 240 -1.89 17.49 1.41
N ALA A 241 -2.17 16.37 2.08
CA ALA A 241 -2.68 16.34 3.46
C ALA A 241 -1.60 16.66 4.51
N THR A 242 -0.30 16.59 4.16
CA THR A 242 0.80 16.88 5.08
C THR A 242 1.07 18.38 5.16
N HIS A 243 0.95 18.95 6.35
CA HIS A 243 1.27 20.36 6.61
C HIS A 243 2.79 20.56 6.77
N VAL A 244 3.39 21.39 5.92
CA VAL A 244 4.84 21.63 5.94
C VAL A 244 5.18 23.08 6.26
N ASP A 245 5.88 23.27 7.38
CA ASP A 245 6.51 24.54 7.79
C ASP A 245 7.99 24.54 7.41
N THR A 246 8.54 25.70 7.05
CA THR A 246 9.96 25.85 6.71
C THR A 246 10.63 26.92 7.57
N LEU A 247 11.86 26.63 8.02
CA LEU A 247 12.73 27.53 8.76
C LEU A 247 14.10 27.54 8.07
N PRO A 248 14.34 28.46 7.12
CA PRO A 248 15.60 28.52 6.37
C PRO A 248 16.72 29.19 7.19
N VAL A 249 17.09 28.58 8.30
CA VAL A 249 17.98 29.16 9.30
C VAL A 249 19.01 28.14 9.78
N ASP A 250 20.18 28.63 10.17
CA ASP A 250 21.18 27.83 10.86
C ASP A 250 20.74 27.60 12.31
N VAL A 251 20.78 26.35 12.77
CA VAL A 251 20.24 25.99 14.09
C VAL A 251 21.03 26.59 15.25
N ILE A 252 22.32 26.86 15.05
CA ILE A 252 23.17 27.46 16.07
C ILE A 252 22.88 28.95 16.16
N ALA A 253 22.93 29.65 15.02
CA ALA A 253 22.72 31.09 14.96
C ALA A 253 21.28 31.49 15.33
N ALA A 254 20.30 30.67 14.96
CA ALA A 254 18.87 30.94 15.17
C ALA A 254 18.25 30.07 16.28
N ALA A 255 19.04 29.60 17.25
CA ALA A 255 18.57 28.77 18.36
C ALA A 255 17.35 29.38 19.09
N HIS A 256 17.29 30.70 19.21
CA HIS A 256 16.18 31.43 19.82
C HIS A 256 14.86 31.32 19.04
N LEU A 257 14.90 31.16 17.70
CA LEU A 257 13.71 30.94 16.86
C LEU A 257 13.25 29.48 16.89
N ILE A 258 14.19 28.54 17.02
CA ILE A 258 13.91 27.10 17.02
C ILE A 258 13.36 26.64 18.37
N ARG A 259 13.89 27.18 19.48
CA ARG A 259 13.48 26.82 20.83
C ARG A 259 11.96 26.83 21.06
N PRO A 260 11.19 27.88 20.72
CA PRO A 260 9.74 27.86 20.92
C PRO A 260 9.06 26.78 20.07
N ARG A 261 9.50 26.58 18.82
CA ARG A 261 8.93 25.59 17.89
C ARG A 261 9.16 24.14 18.32
N LEU A 262 10.21 23.88 19.09
CA LEU A 262 10.48 22.55 19.66
C LEU A 262 9.42 22.10 20.66
N ARG A 263 8.64 23.03 21.23
CA ARG A 263 7.51 22.70 22.12
C ARG A 263 6.27 22.24 21.37
N ASP A 264 6.16 22.60 20.09
CA ASP A 264 4.99 22.32 19.24
C ASP A 264 5.15 21.03 18.43
N VAL A 265 6.29 20.32 18.59
CA VAL A 265 6.60 19.08 17.86
C VAL A 265 6.74 17.90 18.80
N GLY A 266 6.19 16.75 18.41
CA GLY A 266 6.29 15.51 19.18
C GLY A 266 7.69 14.88 19.13
N VAL A 267 8.33 14.95 17.96
CA VAL A 267 9.64 14.32 17.68
C VAL A 267 10.56 15.32 16.95
N VAL A 268 11.86 15.22 17.23
CA VAL A 268 12.91 15.96 16.53
C VAL A 268 13.88 14.96 15.92
N LEU A 269 14.03 15.03 14.60
CA LEU A 269 15.04 14.27 13.86
C LEU A 269 16.20 15.21 13.52
N CYS A 270 17.37 14.96 14.10
CA CYS A 270 18.56 15.74 13.82
C CYS A 270 19.43 15.03 12.79
N THR A 271 19.40 15.55 11.57
CA THR A 271 20.18 15.10 10.40
C THR A 271 21.17 16.18 9.94
N ALA A 272 21.44 17.17 10.79
CA ALA A 272 22.39 18.23 10.53
C ALA A 272 23.84 17.72 10.63
N ASP A 273 24.67 18.21 9.72
CA ASP A 273 26.09 17.91 9.72
C ASP A 273 26.82 18.66 10.85
N GLY A 274 27.90 18.05 11.34
CA GLY A 274 28.76 18.65 12.36
C GLY A 274 28.34 18.37 13.81
N VAL A 275 29.31 18.42 14.71
CA VAL A 275 29.09 18.11 16.14
C VAL A 275 28.37 19.26 16.85
N ALA A 276 28.66 20.50 16.48
CA ALA A 276 28.08 21.68 17.14
C ALA A 276 26.57 21.77 16.93
N ALA A 277 26.09 21.64 15.68
CA ALA A 277 24.65 21.67 15.37
C ALA A 277 23.90 20.58 16.13
N ARG A 278 24.41 19.34 16.12
CA ARG A 278 23.83 18.22 16.89
C ARG A 278 23.77 18.49 18.38
N ARG A 279 24.84 19.05 18.97
CA ARG A 279 24.86 19.42 20.41
C ARG A 279 23.82 20.49 20.74
N VAL A 280 23.67 21.51 19.88
CA VAL A 280 22.65 22.55 20.06
C VAL A 280 21.26 21.96 19.98
N VAL A 281 20.94 21.17 18.96
CA VAL A 281 19.64 20.51 18.83
C VAL A 281 19.32 19.65 20.05
N SER A 282 20.25 18.79 20.48
CA SER A 282 20.06 17.95 21.67
C SER A 282 19.84 18.78 22.94
N HIS A 283 20.59 19.87 23.11
CA HIS A 283 20.42 20.77 24.25
C HIS A 283 19.04 21.44 24.25
N LEU A 284 18.65 22.00 23.10
CA LEU A 284 17.36 22.70 22.95
C LEU A 284 16.19 21.73 23.13
N ALA A 285 16.25 20.53 22.54
CA ALA A 285 15.21 19.52 22.65
C ALA A 285 15.00 19.06 24.10
N ARG A 286 16.10 18.85 24.86
CA ARG A 286 16.01 18.52 26.29
C ARG A 286 15.31 19.63 27.08
N ARG A 287 15.64 20.89 26.80
CA ARG A 287 15.09 22.07 27.49
C ARG A 287 13.68 22.45 27.03
N ALA A 288 13.13 21.83 25.99
CA ALA A 288 11.79 22.14 25.49
C ALA A 288 10.70 21.52 26.38
N ARG A 289 11.03 20.45 27.12
CA ARG A 289 10.12 19.73 28.02
C ARG A 289 10.31 20.07 29.51
N ASP A 290 11.26 20.95 29.81
CA ASP A 290 11.47 21.58 31.14
C ASP A 290 10.67 22.90 31.22
#